data_AF-A0A357CK63-F1
#
_entry.id   AF-A0A357CK63-F1
#
_cell.length_a   1.000
_cell.length_b   1.000
_cell.length_c   1.000
_cell.angle_alpha   90.00
_cell.angle_beta   90.00
_cell.angle_gamma   90.00
#
_symmetry.space_group_name_H-M   'P 1'
#
loop_
_entity.id
_entity.type
_entity.pdbx_description
1 polymer ?
#
loop_
_entity_poly.entity_id
_entity_poly.type
_entity_poly.pdbx_seq_one_letter_code
_entity_poly.pdbx_strand_id
1 'polypeptide(L)'
;MVSAALAAAIALTGCNPEDVVPTGRSQALLSEKTLAQIEAKQMDKDSPILARIFKEEAEMEIWKKTRDGEFALLKTYPICRWSGDLGPK
;
A
#
# COMPACT_ATOMS: atom_id res chain seq x y z
N MET A 1 -37.90 7.06 29.69
CA MET A 1 -37.61 7.04 28.23
C MET A 1 -36.16 7.37 27.86
N VAL A 2 -35.28 7.73 28.80
CA VAL A 2 -33.85 8.01 28.49
C VAL A 2 -33.00 6.73 28.47
N SER A 3 -33.37 5.71 29.25
CA SER A 3 -32.60 4.49 29.43
C SER A 3 -32.56 3.56 28.20
N ALA A 4 -33.61 3.57 27.37
CA ALA A 4 -33.66 2.76 26.16
C ALA A 4 -32.76 3.33 25.04
N ALA A 5 -32.62 4.67 24.98
CA ALA A 5 -31.79 5.33 23.99
C ALA A 5 -30.29 5.11 24.23
N LEU A 6 -29.87 5.01 25.50
CA LEU A 6 -28.46 4.80 25.85
C LEU A 6 -27.98 3.38 25.52
N ALA A 7 -28.85 2.37 25.67
CA ALA A 7 -28.52 0.98 25.33
C ALA A 7 -28.34 0.76 23.82
N ALA A 8 -29.09 1.49 22.98
CA ALA A 8 -28.97 1.42 21.53
C ALA A 8 -27.67 2.05 21.00
N ALA A 9 -27.14 3.07 21.67
CA ALA A 9 -25.90 3.73 21.26
C ALA A 9 -24.64 2.85 21.51
N ILE A 10 -24.66 2.00 22.54
CA ILE A 10 -23.53 1.10 22.87
C ILE A 10 -23.46 -0.07 21.88
N ALA A 11 -24.60 -0.48 21.29
CA ALA A 11 -24.63 -1.57 20.31
C ALA A 11 -23.91 -1.22 18.98
N LEU A 12 -23.71 0.06 18.68
CA LEU A 12 -23.09 0.53 17.43
C LEU A 12 -21.56 0.66 17.51
N THR A 13 -20.94 0.58 18.69
CA THR A 13 -19.47 0.70 18.84
C THR A 13 -18.72 -0.63 18.71
N GLY A 14 -19.39 -1.70 18.29
CA GLY A 14 -18.88 -3.08 18.37
C GLY A 14 -18.11 -3.61 17.16
N CYS A 15 -17.82 -2.82 16.13
CA CYS A 15 -17.10 -3.32 14.95
C CYS A 15 -16.11 -2.28 14.44
N ASN A 16 -14.85 -2.35 14.92
CA ASN A 16 -13.72 -1.70 14.28
C ASN A 16 -13.14 -2.65 13.24
N PRO A 17 -13.36 -2.43 11.93
CA PRO A 17 -12.76 -3.26 10.88
C PRO A 17 -11.23 -3.13 10.80
N GLU A 18 -10.65 -2.16 11.51
CA GLU A 18 -9.21 -1.88 11.54
C GLU A 18 -8.40 -2.95 12.29
N ASP A 19 -9.03 -3.72 13.20
CA ASP A 19 -8.37 -4.78 14.00
C ASP A 19 -8.46 -6.17 13.35
N VAL A 20 -9.09 -6.28 12.17
CA VAL A 20 -9.15 -7.54 11.43
C VAL A 20 -7.78 -7.80 10.82
N VAL A 21 -6.96 -8.60 11.51
CA VAL A 21 -5.67 -9.07 10.98
C VAL A 21 -5.94 -9.78 9.65
N PRO A 22 -5.46 -9.22 8.53
CA PRO A 22 -5.74 -9.79 7.23
C PRO A 22 -5.10 -11.19 7.12
N THR A 23 -5.90 -12.20 6.82
CA THR A 23 -5.45 -13.60 6.85
C THR A 23 -4.64 -13.99 5.60
N GLY A 24 -4.60 -13.13 4.58
CA GLY A 24 -3.82 -13.32 3.35
C GLY A 24 -2.61 -12.40 3.25
N ARG A 25 -1.48 -12.92 2.72
CA ARG A 25 -0.27 -12.12 2.44
C ARG A 25 -0.52 -10.90 1.57
N SER A 26 -1.48 -10.99 0.63
CA SER A 26 -1.86 -9.87 -0.26
C SER A 26 -2.58 -8.73 0.47
N GLN A 27 -3.13 -9.01 1.65
CA GLN A 27 -3.84 -8.03 2.45
C GLN A 27 -2.99 -7.56 3.64
N ALA A 28 -1.79 -8.10 3.82
CA ALA A 28 -0.91 -7.73 4.91
C ALA A 28 -0.64 -6.22 4.90
N LEU A 29 -0.62 -5.63 6.09
CA LEU A 29 -0.33 -4.21 6.27
C LEU A 29 1.10 -3.90 5.80
N LEU A 30 1.30 -2.66 5.33
CA LEU A 30 2.63 -2.18 4.98
C LEU A 30 3.51 -2.17 6.24
N SER A 31 4.77 -2.61 6.08
CA SER A 31 5.74 -2.51 7.17
C SER A 31 5.95 -1.06 7.60
N GLU A 32 6.21 -0.83 8.89
CA GLU A 32 6.51 0.50 9.42
C GLU A 32 7.67 1.18 8.68
N LYS A 33 8.67 0.40 8.28
CA LYS A 33 9.79 0.89 7.46
C LYS A 33 9.32 1.46 6.11
N THR A 34 8.36 0.81 5.47
CA THR A 34 7.80 1.30 4.20
C THR A 34 6.97 2.56 4.42
N LEU A 35 6.16 2.61 5.48
CA LEU A 35 5.38 3.80 5.83
C LEU A 35 6.29 5.00 6.13
N ALA A 36 7.37 4.80 6.88
CA ALA A 36 8.37 5.84 7.14
C ALA A 36 9.04 6.35 5.85
N GLN A 37 9.33 5.46 4.89
CA GLN A 37 9.89 5.85 3.59
C GLN A 37 8.90 6.66 2.73
N ILE A 38 7.61 6.30 2.78
CA ILE A 38 6.53 7.02 2.10
C ILE A 38 6.42 8.45 2.67
N GLU A 39 6.35 8.58 3.99
CA GLU A 39 6.22 9.89 4.63
C GLU A 39 7.47 10.77 4.40
N ALA A 40 8.67 10.19 4.55
CA ALA A 40 9.94 10.90 4.30
C ALA A 40 10.05 11.45 2.87
N LYS A 41 9.35 10.84 1.91
CA LYS A 41 9.32 11.25 0.50
C LYS A 41 8.09 12.10 0.13
N GLN A 42 7.32 12.57 1.13
CA GLN A 42 6.12 13.39 0.93
C GLN A 42 5.10 12.72 -0.01
N MET A 43 4.85 11.43 0.23
CA MET A 43 3.87 10.63 -0.51
C MET A 43 2.74 10.22 0.44
N ASP A 44 1.55 9.97 -0.08
CA ASP A 44 0.45 9.39 0.71
C ASP A 44 0.38 7.88 0.51
N LYS A 45 -0.01 7.14 1.56
CA LYS A 45 -0.15 5.67 1.53
C LYS A 45 -0.95 5.20 0.32
N ASP A 46 -2.07 5.87 0.06
CA ASP A 46 -3.05 5.50 -0.97
C ASP A 46 -2.87 6.29 -2.28
N SER A 47 -1.78 7.04 -2.44
CA SER A 47 -1.49 7.75 -3.69
C SER A 47 -1.20 6.78 -4.86
N PRO A 48 -1.51 7.17 -6.12
CA PRO A 48 -1.26 6.35 -7.29
C PRO A 48 0.17 5.83 -7.38
N ILE A 49 0.31 4.59 -7.85
CA ILE A 49 1.59 3.91 -8.07
C ILE A 49 1.85 3.72 -9.56
N LEU A 50 3.12 3.80 -9.95
CA LEU A 50 3.62 3.35 -11.25
C LEU A 50 4.69 2.29 -11.00
N ALA A 51 4.52 1.12 -11.60
CA ALA A 51 5.54 0.07 -11.59
C ALA A 51 6.29 0.10 -12.92
N ARG A 52 7.63 0.15 -12.86
CA ARG A 52 8.50 -0.02 -14.03
C ARG A 52 9.29 -1.31 -13.86
N ILE A 53 9.35 -2.13 -14.89
CA ILE A 53 10.08 -3.39 -14.86
C ILE A 53 11.13 -3.37 -15.97
N PHE A 54 12.38 -3.57 -15.55
CA PHE A 54 13.57 -3.60 -16.38
C PHE A 54 14.02 -5.06 -16.48
N LYS A 55 13.68 -5.71 -17.60
CA LYS A 55 13.92 -7.14 -17.79
C LYS A 55 15.41 -7.47 -17.88
N GLU A 56 16.22 -6.64 -18.53
CA GLU A 56 17.64 -6.95 -18.73
C GLU A 56 18.44 -6.80 -17.42
N GLU A 57 18.12 -5.75 -16.66
CA GLU A 57 18.75 -5.41 -15.38
C GLU A 57 18.23 -6.25 -14.21
N ALA A 58 17.15 -7.01 -14.41
CA ALA A 58 16.49 -7.77 -13.37
C ALA A 58 15.97 -6.88 -12.21
N GLU A 59 15.42 -5.71 -12.54
CA GLU A 59 14.93 -4.75 -11.55
C GLU A 59 13.47 -4.37 -11.76
N MET A 60 12.77 -4.12 -10.65
CA MET A 60 11.45 -3.53 -10.61
C MET A 60 11.45 -2.30 -9.72
N GLU A 61 11.02 -1.18 -10.27
CA GLU A 61 10.87 0.06 -9.54
C GLU A 61 9.42 0.35 -9.22
N ILE A 62 9.20 0.83 -8.00
CA ILE A 62 7.92 1.36 -7.54
C ILE A 62 8.06 2.86 -7.39
N TRP A 63 7.24 3.57 -8.17
CA TRP A 63 7.11 5.03 -8.14
C TRP A 63 5.76 5.40 -7.53
N LYS A 64 5.71 6.48 -6.76
CA LYS A 64 4.48 7.01 -6.16
C LYS A 64 4.33 8.49 -6.45
N LYS A 65 3.08 8.92 -6.62
CA LYS A 65 2.73 10.33 -6.71
C LYS A 65 2.99 10.99 -5.34
N THR A 66 3.78 12.05 -5.33
CA THR A 66 4.01 12.91 -4.16
C THR A 66 2.81 13.82 -3.94
N ARG A 67 2.75 14.48 -2.78
CA ARG A 67 1.73 15.49 -2.45
C ARG A 67 1.74 16.68 -3.42
N ASP A 68 2.90 16.97 -4.02
CA ASP A 68 3.07 18.01 -5.05
C ASP A 68 2.57 17.58 -6.44
N GLY A 69 2.23 16.30 -6.60
CA GLY A 69 1.57 15.77 -7.78
C GLY A 69 2.49 15.08 -8.79
N GLU A 70 3.80 15.08 -8.56
CA GLU A 70 4.78 14.42 -9.42
C GLU A 70 5.05 12.98 -8.99
N PHE A 71 5.50 12.13 -9.91
CA PHE A 71 5.95 10.78 -9.56
C PHE A 71 7.41 10.78 -9.12
N ALA A 72 7.68 10.21 -7.95
CA ALA A 72 9.04 10.01 -7.45
C ALA A 72 9.30 8.54 -7.08
N LEU A 73 10.55 8.12 -7.20
CA LEU A 73 10.98 6.75 -6.89
C LEU A 73 10.82 6.50 -5.38
N LEU A 74 9.98 5.53 -5.03
CA LEU A 74 9.86 5.03 -3.67
C LEU A 74 10.96 3.99 -3.40
N LYS A 75 11.05 2.96 -4.24
CA LYS A 75 11.96 1.83 -4.03
C LYS A 75 12.20 1.01 -5.29
N THR A 76 13.42 0.49 -5.41
CA THR A 76 13.82 -0.51 -6.41
C THR A 76 13.96 -1.88 -5.73
N TYR A 77 13.47 -2.91 -6.40
CA TYR A 77 13.53 -4.31 -5.97
C TYR A 77 14.25 -5.14 -7.04
N PRO A 78 15.23 -5.99 -6.66
CA PRO A 78 15.70 -7.01 -7.57
C PRO A 78 14.59 -8.03 -7.82
N ILE A 79 14.45 -8.48 -9.06
CA ILE A 79 13.52 -9.52 -9.48
C ILE A 79 14.30 -10.69 -10.08
N CYS A 80 13.79 -11.91 -9.93
CA CYS A 80 14.49 -13.12 -10.37
C CYS A 80 13.86 -13.79 -11.60
N ARG A 81 12.62 -13.43 -11.94
CA ARG A 81 11.83 -14.05 -13.01
C ARG A 81 11.00 -12.99 -13.72
N TRP A 82 11.04 -13.02 -15.05
CA TRP A 82 10.10 -12.37 -15.94
C TRP A 82 9.72 -13.36 -17.05
N SER A 83 8.59 -13.13 -17.70
CA SER A 83 8.11 -13.99 -18.79
C SER A 83 8.77 -13.64 -20.13
N GLY A 84 9.09 -14.67 -20.91
CA GLY A 84 9.61 -14.54 -22.28
C GLY A 84 11.04 -13.98 -22.32
N ASP A 85 11.49 -13.68 -23.54
CA ASP A 85 12.82 -13.15 -23.81
C ASP A 85 12.83 -11.60 -23.82
N LEU A 86 14.02 -11.02 -24.05
CA LEU A 86 14.18 -9.59 -24.32
C LEU A 86 13.65 -9.27 -25.72
N GLY A 87 12.86 -8.20 -25.83
CA GLY A 87 12.18 -7.79 -27.06
C GLY A 87 10.67 -7.60 -26.87
N PRO A 88 9.94 -7.23 -27.95
CA PRO A 88 8.48 -7.20 -27.94
C PRO A 88 7.90 -8.54 -27.48
N LYS A 89 6.80 -8.48 -26.73
CA LYS A 89 6.08 -9.67 -26.31
C LYS A 89 5.54 -10.46 -27.51
#